data_AF-A0A6L8TY83-F1
#
_entry.id   AF-A0A6L8TY83-F1
#
_cell.length_a   1.000
_cell.length_b   1.000
_cell.length_c   1.000
_cell.angle_alpha   90.00
_cell.angle_beta   90.00
_cell.angle_gamma   90.00
#
_symmetry.space_group_name_H-M   'P 1'
#
loop_
_entity.id
_entity.type
_entity.pdbx_description
1 polymer ?
#
loop_
_entity_poly.entity_id
_entity_poly.type
_entity_poly.pdbx_seq_one_letter_code
_entity_poly.pdbx_strand_id
1 'polypeptide(L)'
;MIILFLSSGLLLGWSLGANDAANVFGSAVGSKMVSFRQAAIISSIFVIIGSVVQGTGASDTLGRLGAVNAIGGSFTVALAAAIVVFMMTKFALPVSTTQAIVGAIIGWNLFTGNPTDATTLTNILSTWVSGPVLGAVFAVILYILLKTVKRKSAIHLVRFESYIRTGLIIVGAFGAYSLGANNIANVMGVFVPAFNLHPLDLKLFTLSSQQQLFLLGSLAIAAGIITYSRRVMEQVGNNIMELSSESALVVVLSQALVLFIFSSSGLSAFLRNAGLPAIPMVPVSSTQVMIGSIIGIGLYSGARNINFRILGEIAAGWILTPLIAGILTFFSLFFVKNIFGIHVGSKTGGAVPVELPATSPDPRVSEIMQYLILCLIFVGLITALIYYLLDRKKRIELKKSEEKFWKNMK
;
A
#
# COMPACT_ATOMS: atom_id res chain seq x y z
N MET A 1 -13.01 4.14 23.27
CA MET A 1 -11.87 5.04 22.95
C MET A 1 -10.88 4.43 21.96
N ILE A 2 -10.55 3.12 22.03
CA ILE A 2 -9.60 2.48 21.09
C ILE A 2 -9.96 2.64 19.60
N ILE A 3 -11.23 2.44 19.23
CA ILE A 3 -11.67 2.60 17.83
C ILE A 3 -11.40 4.02 17.32
N LEU A 4 -11.57 5.04 18.18
CA LEU A 4 -11.23 6.42 17.84
C LEU A 4 -9.74 6.56 17.57
N PHE A 5 -8.88 5.96 18.39
CA PHE A 5 -7.44 6.03 18.18
C PHE A 5 -6.95 5.26 16.94
N LEU A 6 -7.59 4.14 16.61
CA LEU A 6 -7.29 3.43 15.36
C LEU A 6 -7.88 4.14 14.13
N SER A 7 -8.86 5.02 14.30
CA SER A 7 -9.55 5.66 13.17
C SER A 7 -8.62 6.47 12.26
N SER A 8 -7.55 7.07 12.79
CA SER A 8 -6.58 7.78 11.96
C SER A 8 -5.73 6.84 11.11
N GLY A 9 -5.33 5.68 11.65
CA GLY A 9 -4.72 4.61 10.87
C GLY A 9 -5.67 4.08 9.81
N LEU A 10 -6.94 3.83 10.16
CA LEU A 10 -7.96 3.39 9.19
C LEU A 10 -8.20 4.44 8.09
N LEU A 11 -8.23 5.73 8.43
CA LEU A 11 -8.36 6.82 7.45
C LEU A 11 -7.15 6.88 6.52
N LEU A 12 -5.94 6.68 7.04
CA LEU A 12 -4.72 6.58 6.25
C LEU A 12 -4.79 5.37 5.31
N GLY A 13 -5.24 4.21 5.81
CA GLY A 13 -5.45 3.01 5.01
C GLY A 13 -6.47 3.23 3.88
N TRP A 14 -7.62 3.82 4.19
CA TRP A 14 -8.62 4.17 3.19
C TRP A 14 -8.06 5.13 2.13
N SER A 15 -7.35 6.17 2.54
CA SER A 15 -6.72 7.14 1.63
C SER A 15 -5.68 6.49 0.73
N LEU A 16 -4.90 5.56 1.29
CA LEU A 16 -3.92 4.77 0.55
C LEU A 16 -4.61 3.89 -0.49
N GLY A 17 -5.66 3.16 -0.12
CA GLY A 17 -6.40 2.31 -1.05
C GLY A 17 -7.08 3.09 -2.17
N ALA A 18 -7.56 4.30 -1.85
CA ALA A 18 -8.12 5.21 -2.83
C ALA A 18 -7.11 5.67 -3.89
N ASN A 19 -5.83 5.81 -3.52
CA ASN A 19 -4.81 6.42 -4.36
C ASN A 19 -3.86 5.39 -5.00
N ASP A 20 -3.21 4.56 -4.19
CA ASP A 20 -2.15 3.64 -4.63
C ASP A 20 -2.66 2.47 -5.49
N ALA A 21 -3.94 2.14 -5.42
CA ALA A 21 -4.49 1.07 -6.26
C ALA A 21 -4.42 1.42 -7.76
N ALA A 22 -4.41 2.71 -8.09
CA ALA A 22 -4.19 3.17 -9.45
C ALA A 22 -2.76 2.92 -9.95
N ASN A 23 -1.77 2.82 -9.05
CA ASN A 23 -0.40 2.43 -9.44
C ASN A 23 -0.33 0.98 -9.94
N VAL A 24 -1.26 0.13 -9.50
CA VAL A 24 -1.32 -1.30 -9.88
C VAL A 24 -2.25 -1.55 -11.07
N PHE A 25 -3.46 -0.98 -11.04
CA PHE A 25 -4.50 -1.28 -12.04
C PHE A 25 -4.93 -0.07 -12.88
N GLY A 26 -4.44 1.14 -12.61
CA GLY A 26 -4.89 2.36 -13.30
C GLY A 26 -4.74 2.26 -14.82
N SER A 27 -3.57 1.86 -15.29
CA SER A 27 -3.31 1.67 -16.73
C SER A 27 -4.18 0.58 -17.37
N ALA A 28 -4.42 -0.53 -16.66
CA ALA A 28 -5.27 -1.63 -17.13
C ALA A 28 -6.76 -1.23 -17.19
N VAL A 29 -7.22 -0.38 -16.26
CA VAL A 29 -8.59 0.12 -16.20
C VAL A 29 -8.81 1.25 -17.20
N GLY A 30 -7.88 2.21 -17.28
CA GLY A 30 -7.91 3.32 -18.23
C GLY A 30 -7.88 2.86 -19.69
N SER A 31 -7.11 1.81 -20.01
CA SER A 31 -7.10 1.18 -21.34
C SER A 31 -8.32 0.29 -21.64
N LYS A 32 -9.27 0.17 -20.70
CA LYS A 32 -10.45 -0.72 -20.78
C LYS A 32 -10.12 -2.21 -20.96
N MET A 33 -8.88 -2.63 -20.73
CA MET A 33 -8.50 -4.04 -20.78
C MET A 33 -9.03 -4.81 -19.57
N VAL A 34 -9.07 -4.16 -18.41
CA VAL A 34 -9.62 -4.73 -17.17
C VAL A 34 -10.75 -3.82 -16.69
N SER A 35 -11.89 -4.40 -16.31
CA SER A 35 -12.96 -3.59 -15.74
C SER A 35 -12.60 -3.14 -14.34
N PHE A 36 -13.02 -1.93 -13.95
CA PHE A 36 -12.82 -1.41 -12.58
C PHE A 36 -13.27 -2.41 -11.51
N ARG A 37 -14.43 -3.07 -11.70
CA ARG A 37 -14.95 -4.06 -10.74
C ARG A 37 -13.99 -5.23 -10.53
N GLN A 38 -13.41 -5.77 -11.60
CA GLN A 38 -12.42 -6.86 -11.51
C GLN A 38 -11.16 -6.38 -10.80
N ALA A 39 -10.62 -5.22 -11.21
CA ALA A 39 -9.45 -4.62 -10.58
C ALA A 39 -9.66 -4.38 -9.07
N ALA A 40 -10.80 -3.82 -8.67
CA ALA A 40 -11.11 -3.52 -7.28
C ALA A 40 -11.21 -4.79 -6.41
N ILE A 41 -11.88 -5.84 -6.90
CA ILE A 41 -12.02 -7.12 -6.18
C ILE A 41 -10.65 -7.79 -6.02
N ILE A 42 -9.89 -7.91 -7.10
CA ILE A 42 -8.56 -8.53 -7.08
C ILE A 42 -7.64 -7.74 -6.15
N SER A 43 -7.60 -6.41 -6.28
CA SER A 43 -6.75 -5.57 -5.44
C SER A 43 -7.08 -5.72 -3.97
N SER A 44 -8.37 -5.71 -3.62
CA SER A 44 -8.81 -5.84 -2.22
C SER A 44 -8.38 -7.16 -1.60
N ILE A 45 -8.58 -8.28 -2.31
CA ILE A 45 -8.21 -9.61 -1.81
C ILE A 45 -6.69 -9.71 -1.62
N PHE A 46 -5.92 -9.38 -2.65
CA PHE A 46 -4.47 -9.57 -2.61
C PHE A 46 -3.77 -8.57 -1.68
N VAL A 47 -4.25 -7.33 -1.55
CA VAL A 47 -3.75 -6.37 -0.55
C VAL A 47 -3.93 -6.91 0.87
N ILE A 48 -5.10 -7.47 1.20
CA ILE A 48 -5.35 -8.05 2.53
C ILE A 48 -4.40 -9.21 2.79
N ILE A 49 -4.27 -10.13 1.82
CA ILE A 49 -3.36 -11.28 1.95
C ILE A 49 -1.91 -10.82 2.13
N GLY A 50 -1.43 -9.89 1.30
CA GLY A 50 -0.07 -9.37 1.40
C GLY A 50 0.22 -8.66 2.73
N SER A 51 -0.74 -7.87 3.20
CA SER A 51 -0.64 -7.14 4.46
C SER A 51 -0.51 -8.08 5.66
N VAL A 52 -1.37 -9.11 5.75
CA VAL A 52 -1.41 -10.02 6.90
C VAL A 52 -0.26 -11.04 6.86
N VAL A 53 0.15 -11.49 5.67
CA VAL A 53 1.17 -12.56 5.52
C VAL A 53 2.59 -12.00 5.57
N GLN A 54 2.86 -10.83 4.97
CA GLN A 54 4.23 -10.32 4.77
C GLN A 54 4.44 -8.90 5.36
N GLY A 55 3.40 -8.27 5.92
CA GLY A 55 3.48 -6.90 6.44
C GLY A 55 4.44 -6.65 7.61
N THR A 56 4.88 -7.70 8.30
CA THR A 56 5.67 -7.58 9.54
C THR A 56 7.02 -6.90 9.31
N GLY A 57 7.75 -7.29 8.25
CA GLY A 57 9.11 -6.78 8.00
C GLY A 57 9.17 -5.26 7.85
N ALA A 58 8.32 -4.69 6.99
CA ALA A 58 8.26 -3.25 6.78
C ALA A 58 7.74 -2.51 8.03
N SER A 59 6.81 -3.13 8.78
CA SER A 59 6.24 -2.54 9.99
C SER A 59 7.27 -2.44 11.12
N ASP A 60 8.14 -3.43 11.30
CA ASP A 60 9.17 -3.42 12.33
C ASP A 60 10.16 -2.26 12.14
N THR A 61 10.57 -2.00 10.88
CA THR A 61 11.43 -0.87 10.54
C THR A 61 10.78 0.46 10.89
N LEU A 62 9.51 0.64 10.53
CA LEU A 62 8.79 1.89 10.83
C LEU A 62 8.55 2.06 12.34
N GLY A 63 8.29 0.96 13.05
CA GLY A 63 8.19 0.91 14.51
C GLY A 63 9.48 1.34 15.20
N ARG A 64 10.66 0.94 14.69
CA ARG A 64 11.97 1.33 15.24
C ARG A 64 12.32 2.80 15.01
N LEU A 65 11.88 3.40 13.90
CA LEU A 65 12.20 4.79 13.57
C LEU A 65 11.68 5.79 14.62
N GLY A 66 10.47 5.54 15.13
CA GLY A 66 9.79 6.41 16.08
C GLY A 66 9.59 5.81 17.45
N ALA A 67 9.54 4.49 17.60
CA ALA A 67 9.13 3.81 18.83
C ALA A 67 7.96 4.53 19.53
N VAL A 68 6.95 4.95 18.75
CA VAL A 68 5.84 5.79 19.22
C VAL A 68 5.11 5.04 20.33
N ASN A 69 5.38 5.44 21.56
CA ASN A 69 5.09 4.64 22.76
C ASN A 69 3.76 5.01 23.42
N ALA A 70 2.91 5.76 22.71
CA ALA A 70 1.63 6.21 23.23
C ALA A 70 0.57 6.25 22.14
N ILE A 71 -0.61 5.73 22.48
CA ILE A 71 -1.76 5.64 21.57
C ILE A 71 -2.16 7.02 21.02
N GLY A 72 -2.12 8.08 21.84
CA GLY A 72 -2.40 9.45 21.39
C GLY A 72 -1.35 9.98 20.41
N GLY A 73 -0.09 9.57 20.58
CA GLY A 73 1.00 9.86 19.64
C GLY A 73 0.78 9.15 18.32
N SER A 74 0.54 7.83 18.35
CA SER A 74 0.25 7.02 17.16
C SER A 74 -0.94 7.56 16.38
N PHE A 75 -2.01 7.94 17.07
CA PHE A 75 -3.19 8.54 16.45
C PHE A 75 -2.84 9.84 15.71
N THR A 76 -2.07 10.74 16.35
CA THR A 76 -1.72 12.05 15.80
C THR A 76 -0.77 11.95 14.61
N VAL A 77 0.23 11.05 14.71
CA VAL A 77 1.17 10.75 13.62
C VAL A 77 0.43 10.23 12.40
N ALA A 78 -0.43 9.22 12.57
CA ALA A 78 -1.22 8.65 11.49
C ALA A 78 -2.20 9.67 10.90
N LEU A 79 -2.85 10.49 11.74
CA LEU A 79 -3.82 11.50 11.29
C LEU A 79 -3.15 12.59 10.45
N ALA A 80 -2.00 13.11 10.91
CA ALA A 80 -1.25 14.12 10.17
C ALA A 80 -0.79 13.59 8.81
N ALA A 81 -0.25 12.36 8.77
CA ALA A 81 0.11 11.70 7.52
C ALA A 81 -1.12 11.53 6.60
N ALA A 82 -2.26 11.11 7.14
CA ALA A 82 -3.51 10.94 6.38
C ALA A 82 -4.01 12.26 5.79
N ILE A 83 -3.99 13.35 6.56
CA ILE A 83 -4.41 14.68 6.09
C ILE A 83 -3.49 15.15 4.95
N VAL A 84 -2.17 15.02 5.10
CA VAL A 84 -1.22 15.43 4.06
C VAL A 84 -1.42 14.60 2.79
N VAL A 85 -1.49 13.28 2.90
CA VAL A 85 -1.72 12.40 1.75
C VAL A 85 -3.06 12.73 1.07
N PHE A 86 -4.13 12.91 1.84
CA PHE A 86 -5.45 13.25 1.31
C PHE A 86 -5.44 14.60 0.58
N MET A 87 -4.84 15.63 1.17
CA MET A 87 -4.72 16.95 0.55
C MET A 87 -3.94 16.89 -0.75
N MET A 88 -2.80 16.20 -0.76
CA MET A 88 -1.99 16.03 -1.96
C MET A 88 -2.70 15.23 -3.05
N THR A 89 -3.47 14.19 -2.66
CA THR A 89 -4.35 13.43 -3.56
C THR A 89 -5.39 14.34 -4.22
N LYS A 90 -6.02 15.22 -3.43
CA LYS A 90 -7.02 16.18 -3.92
C LYS A 90 -6.42 17.17 -4.92
N PHE A 91 -5.15 17.54 -4.76
CA PHE A 91 -4.43 18.40 -5.70
C PHE A 91 -3.78 17.62 -6.87
N ALA A 92 -4.04 16.32 -7.00
CA ALA A 92 -3.50 15.45 -8.05
C ALA A 92 -1.95 15.43 -8.11
N LEU A 93 -1.28 15.70 -6.99
CA LEU A 93 0.17 15.60 -6.87
C LEU A 93 0.53 14.15 -6.50
N PRO A 94 1.36 13.45 -7.28
CA PRO A 94 1.76 12.08 -6.94
C PRO A 94 2.75 12.13 -5.78
N VAL A 95 2.25 11.74 -4.60
CA VAL A 95 3.02 11.77 -3.35
C VAL A 95 3.26 10.37 -2.80
N SER A 96 4.18 10.30 -1.84
CA SER A 96 4.52 9.07 -1.16
C SER A 96 3.93 9.04 0.25
N THR A 97 3.00 8.13 0.48
CA THR A 97 2.46 7.87 1.83
C THR A 97 3.56 7.46 2.81
N THR A 98 4.57 6.70 2.35
CA THR A 98 5.75 6.33 3.13
C THR A 98 6.54 7.56 3.60
N GLN A 99 6.67 8.58 2.74
CA GLN A 99 7.38 9.81 3.15
C GLN A 99 6.55 10.63 4.13
N ALA A 100 5.22 10.70 3.95
CA ALA A 100 4.34 11.40 4.88
C ALA A 100 4.42 10.81 6.30
N ILE A 101 4.35 9.48 6.43
CA ILE A 101 4.42 8.84 7.76
C ILE A 101 5.80 8.98 8.40
N VAL A 102 6.89 8.87 7.61
CA VAL A 102 8.27 9.09 8.11
C VAL A 102 8.44 10.52 8.61
N GLY A 103 7.96 11.50 7.83
CA GLY A 103 7.97 12.91 8.24
C GLY A 103 7.18 13.14 9.53
N ALA A 104 5.98 12.57 9.63
CA ALA A 104 5.13 12.65 10.82
C ALA A 104 5.83 12.05 12.06
N ILE A 105 6.51 10.90 11.92
CA ILE A 105 7.29 10.26 13.00
C ILE A 105 8.43 11.17 13.45
N ILE A 106 9.15 11.81 12.52
CA ILE A 106 10.20 12.79 12.85
C ILE A 106 9.60 13.95 13.65
N GLY A 107 8.43 14.46 13.25
CA GLY A 107 7.70 15.49 14.01
C GLY A 107 7.35 15.06 15.44
N TRP A 108 6.97 13.81 15.64
CA TRP A 108 6.73 13.25 16.98
C TRP A 108 8.01 13.11 17.80
N ASN A 109 9.12 12.67 17.20
CA ASN A 109 10.43 12.59 17.86
C ASN A 109 10.87 13.97 18.36
N LEU A 110 10.74 14.99 17.51
CA LEU A 110 11.05 16.37 17.88
C LEU A 110 10.18 16.90 19.03
N PHE A 111 8.88 16.61 19.01
CA PHE A 111 7.96 17.04 20.07
C PHE A 111 8.25 16.37 21.43
N THR A 112 8.56 15.08 21.41
CA THR A 112 8.83 14.28 22.63
C THR A 112 10.26 14.40 23.14
N GLY A 113 11.17 14.97 22.33
CA GLY A 113 12.59 15.06 22.63
C GLY A 113 13.33 13.73 22.47
N ASN A 114 12.78 12.81 21.67
CA ASN A 114 13.36 11.51 21.35
C ASN A 114 14.35 11.62 20.17
N PRO A 115 15.49 10.92 20.21
CA PRO A 115 16.38 10.85 19.06
C PRO A 115 15.72 10.06 17.94
N THR A 116 15.87 10.52 16.70
CA THR A 116 15.51 9.72 15.52
C THR A 116 16.63 8.73 15.23
N ASP A 117 16.31 7.44 15.11
CA ASP A 117 17.31 6.41 14.80
C ASP A 117 17.95 6.69 13.43
N ALA A 118 19.21 7.13 13.47
CA ALA A 118 19.97 7.52 12.28
C ALA A 118 20.19 6.33 11.33
N THR A 119 20.33 5.11 11.83
CA THR A 119 20.55 3.91 11.00
C THR A 119 19.27 3.58 10.25
N THR A 120 18.14 3.53 10.96
CA THR A 120 16.84 3.27 10.36
C THR A 120 16.44 4.37 9.38
N LEU A 121 16.66 5.65 9.73
CA LEU A 121 16.40 6.77 8.84
C LEU A 121 17.26 6.71 7.58
N THR A 122 18.57 6.43 7.71
CA THR A 122 19.48 6.32 6.55
C THR A 122 19.04 5.19 5.62
N ASN A 123 18.64 4.04 6.17
CA ASN A 123 18.10 2.95 5.37
C ASN A 123 16.85 3.37 4.60
N ILE A 124 15.92 4.09 5.23
CA ILE A 124 14.71 4.62 4.58
C ILE A 124 15.06 5.65 3.49
N LEU A 125 15.93 6.61 3.77
CA LEU A 125 16.34 7.60 2.79
C LEU A 125 17.05 6.97 1.59
N SER A 126 17.82 5.89 1.82
CA SER A 126 18.47 5.14 0.74
C SER A 126 17.46 4.50 -0.21
N THR A 127 16.28 4.08 0.27
CA THR A 127 15.22 3.53 -0.59
C THR A 127 14.49 4.58 -1.41
N TRP A 128 14.49 5.85 -0.99
CA TRP A 128 13.89 6.93 -1.77
C TRP A 128 14.68 7.24 -3.03
N VAL A 129 15.98 6.96 -3.03
CA VAL A 129 16.86 7.08 -4.20
C VAL A 129 16.94 5.76 -4.96
N SER A 130 17.22 4.66 -4.27
CA SER A 130 17.38 3.36 -4.92
C SER A 130 16.07 2.79 -5.46
N GLY A 131 14.91 3.13 -4.89
CA GLY A 131 13.60 2.67 -5.34
C GLY A 131 13.30 3.04 -6.81
N PRO A 132 13.30 4.33 -7.19
CA PRO A 132 13.17 4.74 -8.59
C PRO A 132 14.21 4.09 -9.52
N VAL A 133 15.47 3.99 -9.08
CA VAL A 133 16.56 3.42 -9.88
C VAL A 133 16.32 1.93 -10.15
N LEU A 134 15.99 1.16 -9.11
CA LEU A 134 15.65 -0.26 -9.24
C LEU A 134 14.40 -0.44 -10.10
N GLY A 135 13.38 0.40 -9.92
CA GLY A 135 12.19 0.41 -10.78
C GLY A 135 12.55 0.64 -12.25
N ALA A 136 13.42 1.59 -12.55
CA ALA A 136 13.91 1.85 -13.91
C ALA A 136 14.66 0.63 -14.48
N VAL A 137 15.57 0.04 -13.72
CA VAL A 137 16.37 -1.12 -14.13
C VAL A 137 15.49 -2.34 -14.41
N PHE A 138 14.61 -2.71 -13.47
CA PHE A 138 13.69 -3.82 -13.66
C PHE A 138 12.77 -3.58 -14.84
N ALA A 139 12.22 -2.37 -14.99
CA ALA A 139 11.33 -2.04 -16.10
C ALA A 139 12.05 -2.16 -17.46
N VAL A 140 13.27 -1.65 -17.59
CA VAL A 140 14.05 -1.77 -18.85
C VAL A 140 14.31 -3.24 -19.18
N ILE A 141 14.78 -4.04 -18.22
CA ILE A 141 15.07 -5.46 -18.43
C ILE A 141 13.80 -6.22 -18.86
N LEU A 142 12.71 -6.04 -18.12
CA LEU A 142 11.43 -6.70 -18.40
C LEU A 142 10.85 -6.25 -19.74
N TYR A 143 11.01 -4.98 -20.10
CA TYR A 143 10.55 -4.44 -21.38
C TYR A 143 11.32 -5.02 -22.56
N ILE A 144 12.64 -5.15 -22.44
CA ILE A 144 13.49 -5.83 -23.45
C ILE A 144 13.08 -7.30 -23.60
N LEU A 145 12.86 -7.99 -22.49
CA LEU A 145 12.41 -9.39 -22.48
C LEU A 145 11.06 -9.52 -23.19
N LEU A 146 10.08 -8.68 -22.83
CA LEU A 146 8.74 -8.70 -23.43
C LEU A 146 8.79 -8.43 -24.95
N LYS A 147 9.56 -7.44 -25.39
CA LYS A 147 9.78 -7.16 -26.83
C LYS A 147 10.44 -8.34 -27.54
N THR A 148 11.41 -8.98 -26.91
CA THR A 148 12.10 -10.14 -27.48
C THR A 148 11.16 -11.33 -27.64
N VAL A 149 10.33 -11.62 -26.62
CA VAL A 149 9.30 -12.66 -26.68
C VAL A 149 8.28 -12.36 -27.77
N LYS A 150 7.75 -11.13 -27.82
CA LYS A 150 6.79 -10.69 -28.85
C LYS A 150 7.33 -10.87 -30.26
N ARG A 151 8.60 -10.52 -30.49
CA ARG A 151 9.25 -10.67 -31.80
C ARG A 151 9.48 -12.14 -32.18
N LYS A 152 9.88 -12.99 -31.24
CA LYS A 152 10.19 -14.40 -31.49
C LYS A 152 8.95 -15.28 -31.62
N SER A 153 7.84 -14.92 -30.97
CA SER A 153 6.68 -15.79 -30.87
C SER A 153 5.81 -15.84 -32.14
N ALA A 154 6.00 -14.89 -33.07
CA ALA A 154 5.20 -14.76 -34.30
C ALA A 154 3.68 -14.81 -34.07
N ILE A 155 3.22 -14.44 -32.87
CA ILE A 155 1.81 -14.52 -32.48
C ILE A 155 1.05 -13.37 -33.15
N HIS A 156 -0.10 -13.67 -33.72
CA HIS A 156 -1.02 -12.67 -34.26
C HIS A 156 -1.40 -11.62 -33.21
N LEU A 157 -1.43 -10.34 -33.58
CA LEU A 157 -1.60 -9.20 -32.67
C LEU A 157 -2.77 -9.37 -31.69
N VAL A 158 -3.94 -9.79 -32.18
CA VAL A 158 -5.15 -10.02 -31.37
C VAL A 158 -4.95 -11.08 -30.27
N ARG A 159 -4.23 -12.17 -30.56
CA ARG A 159 -3.94 -13.20 -29.54
C ARG A 159 -2.94 -12.68 -28.52
N PHE A 160 -1.94 -11.91 -28.97
CA PHE A 160 -0.98 -11.27 -28.09
C PHE A 160 -1.65 -10.30 -27.12
N GLU A 161 -2.58 -9.47 -27.58
CA GLU A 161 -3.35 -8.58 -26.69
C GLU A 161 -4.16 -9.34 -25.64
N SER A 162 -4.73 -10.50 -26.00
CA SER A 162 -5.42 -11.38 -25.04
C SER A 162 -4.47 -11.89 -23.94
N TYR A 163 -3.23 -12.24 -24.31
CA TYR A 163 -2.21 -12.62 -23.33
C TYR A 163 -1.78 -11.44 -22.44
N ILE A 164 -1.62 -10.25 -22.99
CA ILE A 164 -1.33 -9.04 -22.20
C ILE A 164 -2.46 -8.75 -21.21
N ARG A 165 -3.72 -8.88 -21.63
CA ARG A 165 -4.89 -8.73 -20.75
C ARG A 165 -4.85 -9.69 -19.57
N THR A 166 -4.55 -10.96 -19.85
CA THR A 166 -4.41 -11.99 -18.81
C THR A 166 -3.22 -11.69 -17.90
N GLY A 167 -2.11 -11.27 -18.49
CA GLY A 167 -0.92 -10.82 -17.79
C GLY A 167 -1.22 -9.68 -16.82
N LEU A 168 -1.97 -8.66 -17.23
CA LEU A 168 -2.33 -7.51 -16.39
C LEU A 168 -3.15 -7.93 -15.17
N ILE A 169 -3.99 -8.96 -15.29
CA ILE A 169 -4.75 -9.51 -14.16
C ILE A 169 -3.83 -10.23 -13.17
N ILE A 170 -2.93 -11.09 -13.67
CA ILE A 170 -2.01 -11.89 -12.84
C ILE A 170 -0.97 -10.98 -12.17
N VAL A 171 -0.32 -10.13 -12.96
CA VAL A 171 0.67 -9.16 -12.48
C VAL A 171 0.01 -8.13 -11.57
N GLY A 172 -1.20 -7.68 -11.87
CA GLY A 172 -1.97 -6.80 -11.00
C GLY A 172 -2.31 -7.44 -9.66
N ALA A 173 -2.64 -8.73 -9.62
CA ALA A 173 -2.83 -9.47 -8.37
C ALA A 173 -1.53 -9.52 -7.53
N PHE A 174 -0.40 -9.83 -8.17
CA PHE A 174 0.91 -9.80 -7.52
C PHE A 174 1.32 -8.39 -7.07
N GLY A 175 1.03 -7.37 -7.87
CA GLY A 175 1.25 -5.97 -7.52
C GLY A 175 0.42 -5.53 -6.33
N ALA A 176 -0.85 -5.92 -6.26
CA ALA A 176 -1.72 -5.67 -5.12
C ALA A 176 -1.23 -6.37 -3.84
N TYR A 177 -0.76 -7.63 -3.95
CA TYR A 177 -0.14 -8.34 -2.84
C TYR A 177 1.08 -7.59 -2.31
N SER A 178 2.00 -7.23 -3.20
CA SER A 178 3.25 -6.56 -2.85
C SER A 178 2.99 -5.15 -2.29
N LEU A 179 1.98 -4.46 -2.83
CA LEU A 179 1.51 -3.19 -2.30
C LEU A 179 1.02 -3.34 -0.85
N GLY A 180 0.17 -4.34 -0.55
CA GLY A 180 -0.30 -4.60 0.80
C GLY A 180 0.82 -4.91 1.78
N ALA A 181 1.73 -5.81 1.40
CA ALA A 181 2.88 -6.20 2.21
C ALA A 181 3.79 -5.02 2.56
N ASN A 182 4.04 -4.13 1.61
CA ASN A 182 4.89 -2.96 1.83
C ASN A 182 4.17 -1.83 2.58
N ASN A 183 2.92 -1.55 2.24
CA ASN A 183 2.23 -0.33 2.67
C ASN A 183 1.51 -0.46 4.02
N ILE A 184 1.21 -1.67 4.50
CA ILE A 184 0.53 -1.84 5.78
C ILE A 184 1.34 -1.26 6.95
N ALA A 185 2.66 -1.25 6.83
CA ALA A 185 3.57 -0.57 7.76
C ALA A 185 3.22 0.91 7.94
N ASN A 186 2.91 1.61 6.85
CA ASN A 186 2.56 3.03 6.90
C ASN A 186 1.22 3.26 7.63
N VAL A 187 0.29 2.31 7.51
CA VAL A 187 -1.07 2.41 8.04
C VAL A 187 -1.12 2.04 9.52
N MET A 188 -0.49 0.93 9.90
CA MET A 188 -0.61 0.32 11.22
C MET A 188 0.70 0.24 12.01
N GLY A 189 1.86 0.47 11.39
CA GLY A 189 3.16 0.28 12.02
C GLY A 189 3.40 1.19 13.23
N VAL A 190 2.87 2.41 13.23
CA VAL A 190 2.96 3.33 14.39
C VAL A 190 2.07 2.93 15.56
N PHE A 191 1.11 2.02 15.35
CA PHE A 191 0.24 1.49 16.39
C PHE A 191 0.78 0.20 17.00
N VAL A 192 1.58 -0.57 16.26
CA VAL A 192 2.14 -1.85 16.71
C VAL A 192 2.84 -1.75 18.07
N PRO A 193 3.71 -0.77 18.35
CA PRO A 193 4.37 -0.66 19.65
C PRO A 193 3.43 -0.26 20.79
N ALA A 194 2.34 0.44 20.48
CA ALA A 194 1.38 0.96 21.46
C ALA A 194 0.21 0.00 21.72
N PHE A 195 0.08 -1.09 20.93
CA PHE A 195 -1.00 -2.06 21.01
C PHE A 195 -0.46 -3.48 21.22
N ASN A 196 -0.71 -4.02 22.42
CA ASN A 196 -0.46 -5.42 22.73
C ASN A 196 -1.80 -6.13 22.96
N LEU A 197 -2.19 -6.99 22.03
CA LEU A 197 -3.44 -7.76 22.06
C LEU A 197 -3.14 -9.24 22.30
N HIS A 198 -4.05 -9.93 22.98
CA HIS A 198 -3.99 -11.39 23.03
C HIS A 198 -4.09 -11.97 21.60
N PRO A 199 -3.33 -13.04 21.29
CA PRO A 199 -3.49 -13.76 20.04
C PRO A 199 -4.94 -14.20 19.85
N LEU A 200 -5.50 -13.94 18.67
CA LEU A 200 -6.86 -14.32 18.33
C LEU A 200 -6.84 -15.70 17.70
N ASP A 201 -7.43 -16.68 18.38
CA ASP A 201 -7.60 -18.04 17.86
C ASP A 201 -8.90 -18.16 17.05
N LEU A 202 -8.78 -18.44 15.76
CA LEU A 202 -9.88 -18.67 14.84
C LEU A 202 -10.09 -20.16 14.53
N LYS A 203 -9.58 -21.06 15.37
CA LYS A 203 -9.56 -22.54 15.26
C LYS A 203 -8.68 -23.09 14.13
N LEU A 204 -8.71 -22.45 12.95
CA LEU A 204 -7.93 -22.86 11.78
C LEU A 204 -6.55 -22.19 11.72
N PHE A 205 -6.45 -20.99 12.27
CA PHE A 205 -5.22 -20.21 12.33
C PHE A 205 -5.31 -19.23 13.49
N THR A 206 -4.14 -18.84 14.00
CA THR A 206 -4.01 -17.84 15.06
C THR A 206 -3.49 -16.53 14.47
N LEU A 207 -4.08 -15.41 14.88
CA LEU A 207 -3.63 -14.08 14.48
C LEU A 207 -2.91 -13.41 15.65
N SER A 208 -1.63 -13.12 15.44
CA SER A 208 -0.85 -12.29 16.37
C SER A 208 -1.43 -10.88 16.52
N SER A 209 -1.03 -10.15 17.57
CA SER A 209 -1.44 -8.75 17.79
C SER A 209 -1.20 -7.88 16.54
N GLN A 210 -0.02 -8.00 15.92
CA GLN A 210 0.32 -7.27 14.71
C GLN A 210 -0.59 -7.63 13.53
N GLN A 211 -0.83 -8.93 13.32
CA GLN A 211 -1.69 -9.40 12.23
C GLN A 211 -3.14 -8.96 12.39
N GLN A 212 -3.64 -8.84 13.62
CA GLN A 212 -4.97 -8.29 13.89
C GLN A 212 -5.06 -6.82 13.45
N LEU A 213 -4.04 -6.00 13.77
CA LEU A 213 -3.96 -4.62 13.30
C LEU A 213 -3.84 -4.56 11.77
N PHE A 214 -2.99 -5.40 11.17
CA PHE A 214 -2.78 -5.45 9.72
C PHE A 214 -4.06 -5.86 8.97
N LEU A 215 -4.85 -6.77 9.54
CA LEU A 215 -6.14 -7.14 8.98
C LEU A 215 -7.10 -5.95 8.98
N LEU A 216 -7.23 -5.23 10.10
CA LEU A 216 -8.09 -4.04 10.16
C LEU A 216 -7.62 -2.93 9.23
N GLY A 217 -6.32 -2.65 9.19
CA GLY A 217 -5.73 -1.65 8.30
C GLY A 217 -5.94 -2.00 6.83
N SER A 218 -5.74 -3.26 6.44
CA SER A 218 -5.93 -3.70 5.07
C SER A 218 -7.40 -3.76 4.64
N LEU A 219 -8.34 -4.02 5.56
CA LEU A 219 -9.77 -3.85 5.31
C LEU A 219 -10.12 -2.38 5.01
N ALA A 220 -9.49 -1.43 5.70
CA ALA A 220 -9.64 -0.02 5.38
C ALA A 220 -9.05 0.34 4.00
N ILE A 221 -7.88 -0.23 3.64
CA ILE A 221 -7.31 -0.10 2.29
C ILE A 221 -8.30 -0.65 1.25
N ALA A 222 -8.84 -1.85 1.44
CA ALA A 222 -9.84 -2.44 0.56
C ALA A 222 -11.11 -1.57 0.43
N ALA A 223 -11.58 -0.99 1.54
CA ALA A 223 -12.70 -0.05 1.50
C ALA A 223 -12.37 1.20 0.66
N GLY A 224 -11.17 1.75 0.78
CA GLY A 224 -10.67 2.85 -0.06
C GLY A 224 -10.65 2.52 -1.55
N ILE A 225 -10.18 1.32 -1.89
CA ILE A 225 -10.17 0.81 -3.26
C ILE A 225 -11.59 0.79 -3.82
N ILE A 226 -12.52 0.16 -3.12
CA ILE A 226 -13.89 -0.04 -3.62
C ILE A 226 -14.65 1.28 -3.74
N THR A 227 -14.44 2.21 -2.81
CA THR A 227 -15.26 3.42 -2.70
C THR A 227 -14.75 4.61 -3.52
N TYR A 228 -13.43 4.82 -3.60
CA TYR A 228 -12.88 6.08 -4.12
C TYR A 228 -11.85 5.90 -5.24
N SER A 229 -11.26 4.71 -5.42
CA SER A 229 -10.19 4.53 -6.42
C SER A 229 -10.65 4.57 -7.87
N ARG A 230 -11.96 4.49 -8.16
CA ARG A 230 -12.49 4.44 -9.53
C ARG A 230 -12.03 5.63 -10.39
N ARG A 231 -12.22 6.84 -9.88
CA ARG A 231 -11.85 8.07 -10.61
C ARG A 231 -10.35 8.14 -10.85
N VAL A 232 -9.56 7.74 -9.85
CA VAL A 232 -8.09 7.76 -9.92
C VAL A 232 -7.61 6.73 -10.94
N MET A 233 -8.11 5.49 -10.90
CA MET A 233 -7.77 4.45 -11.88
C MET A 233 -8.17 4.83 -13.32
N GLU A 234 -9.32 5.47 -13.50
CA GLU A 234 -9.77 5.93 -14.82
C GLU A 234 -8.93 7.12 -15.35
N GLN A 235 -8.19 7.83 -14.48
CA GLN A 235 -7.32 8.98 -14.84
C GLN A 235 -5.83 8.65 -14.92
N VAL A 236 -5.36 7.57 -14.27
CA VAL A 236 -3.95 7.15 -14.29
C VAL A 236 -3.62 6.51 -15.64
N GLY A 237 -3.02 7.30 -16.52
CA GLY A 237 -2.60 6.91 -17.87
C GLY A 237 -2.23 8.06 -18.79
N ASN A 238 -2.68 9.28 -18.48
CA ASN A 238 -2.58 10.43 -19.41
C ASN A 238 -1.60 11.54 -18.98
N ASN A 239 -1.03 11.49 -17.76
CA ASN A 239 -0.33 12.67 -17.21
C ASN A 239 1.21 12.59 -17.25
N ILE A 240 1.85 11.42 -17.23
CA ILE A 240 3.32 11.31 -17.17
C ILE A 240 3.92 10.86 -18.50
N MET A 241 3.35 9.80 -19.09
CA MET A 241 3.70 9.25 -20.39
C MET A 241 2.50 8.42 -20.87
N GLU A 242 2.12 8.51 -22.15
CA GLU A 242 1.14 7.59 -22.73
C GLU A 242 1.73 6.18 -22.74
N LEU A 243 1.22 5.31 -21.87
CA LEU A 243 1.71 3.94 -21.73
C LEU A 243 0.92 3.01 -22.64
N SER A 244 1.63 2.25 -23.48
CA SER A 244 1.04 1.08 -24.14
C SER A 244 0.70 0.00 -23.10
N SER A 245 -0.22 -0.89 -23.42
CA SER A 245 -0.61 -1.99 -22.53
C SER A 245 0.55 -2.91 -22.15
N GLU A 246 1.54 -3.08 -23.03
CA GLU A 246 2.77 -3.81 -22.71
C GLU A 246 3.64 -3.05 -21.71
N SER A 247 3.76 -1.74 -21.88
CA SER A 247 4.55 -0.88 -20.99
C SER A 247 3.90 -0.83 -19.61
N ALA A 248 2.56 -0.73 -19.56
CA ALA A 248 1.77 -0.83 -18.35
C ALA A 248 2.02 -2.14 -17.58
N LEU A 249 1.95 -3.28 -18.27
CA LEU A 249 2.24 -4.59 -17.67
C LEU A 249 3.64 -4.62 -17.04
N VAL A 250 4.63 -4.09 -17.75
CA VAL A 250 6.02 -4.06 -17.30
C VAL A 250 6.21 -3.12 -16.10
N VAL A 251 5.60 -1.94 -16.11
CA VAL A 251 5.68 -0.99 -14.99
C VAL A 251 5.09 -1.61 -13.72
N VAL A 252 3.91 -2.23 -13.82
CA VAL A 252 3.26 -2.87 -12.66
C VAL A 252 4.09 -4.04 -12.15
N LEU A 253 4.65 -4.88 -13.05
CA LEU A 253 5.50 -5.99 -12.65
C LEU A 253 6.80 -5.52 -12.00
N SER A 254 7.46 -4.51 -12.58
CA SER A 254 8.67 -3.89 -12.04
C SER A 254 8.43 -3.36 -10.63
N GLN A 255 7.36 -2.57 -10.45
CA GLN A 255 6.97 -2.05 -9.15
C GLN A 255 6.69 -3.19 -8.16
N ALA A 256 5.90 -4.19 -8.56
CA ALA A 256 5.56 -5.32 -7.71
C ALA A 256 6.81 -6.07 -7.22
N LEU A 257 7.77 -6.32 -8.11
CA LEU A 257 9.04 -6.99 -7.76
C LEU A 257 9.85 -6.18 -6.75
N VAL A 258 10.02 -4.87 -6.98
CA VAL A 258 10.76 -4.01 -6.04
C VAL A 258 10.07 -4.00 -4.67
N LEU A 259 8.76 -3.76 -4.62
CA LEU A 259 8.02 -3.75 -3.35
C LEU A 259 8.14 -5.10 -2.62
N PHE A 260 7.96 -6.21 -3.33
CA PHE A 260 8.10 -7.56 -2.78
C PHE A 260 9.48 -7.82 -2.21
N ILE A 261 10.54 -7.40 -2.92
CA ILE A 261 11.92 -7.60 -2.48
C ILE A 261 12.19 -6.91 -1.13
N PHE A 262 11.69 -5.68 -0.96
CA PHE A 262 11.89 -4.91 0.27
C PHE A 262 10.90 -5.26 1.39
N SER A 263 9.77 -5.92 1.11
CA SER A 263 8.84 -6.42 2.13
C SER A 263 9.08 -7.87 2.54
N SER A 264 9.79 -8.67 1.74
CA SER A 264 9.88 -10.12 1.95
C SER A 264 10.91 -10.54 3.00
N SER A 265 10.40 -10.92 4.18
CA SER A 265 11.18 -11.54 5.25
C SER A 265 11.77 -12.89 4.84
N GLY A 266 11.03 -13.68 4.05
CA GLY A 266 11.48 -14.97 3.53
C GLY A 266 12.66 -14.83 2.56
N LEU A 267 12.61 -13.84 1.65
CA LEU A 267 13.74 -13.56 0.75
C LEU A 267 14.96 -13.04 1.53
N SER A 268 14.73 -12.13 2.47
CA SER A 268 15.80 -11.61 3.34
C SER A 268 16.46 -12.74 4.15
N ALA A 269 15.69 -13.69 4.68
CA ALA A 269 16.20 -14.86 5.40
C ALA A 269 16.95 -15.84 4.47
N PHE A 270 16.41 -16.10 3.28
CA PHE A 270 17.07 -16.94 2.27
C PHE A 270 18.44 -16.39 1.89
N LEU A 271 18.57 -15.09 1.63
CA LEU A 271 19.85 -14.46 1.30
C LEU A 271 20.85 -14.55 2.44
N ARG A 272 20.41 -14.31 3.68
CA ARG A 272 21.26 -14.49 4.88
C ARG A 272 21.78 -15.93 4.98
N ASN A 273 20.91 -16.91 4.79
CA ASN A 273 21.28 -18.33 4.84
C ASN A 273 22.23 -18.73 3.71
N ALA A 274 22.15 -18.05 2.56
CA ALA A 274 23.06 -18.23 1.43
C ALA A 274 24.40 -17.48 1.57
N GLY A 275 24.63 -16.78 2.69
CA GLY A 275 25.84 -15.99 2.92
C GLY A 275 25.88 -14.66 2.15
N LEU A 276 24.76 -14.23 1.57
CA LEU A 276 24.64 -12.96 0.86
C LEU A 276 24.14 -11.84 1.79
N PRO A 277 24.44 -10.56 1.46
CA PRO A 277 23.93 -9.43 2.23
C PRO A 277 22.40 -9.45 2.31
N ALA A 278 21.87 -9.30 3.52
CA ALA A 278 20.43 -9.25 3.74
C ALA A 278 19.84 -7.99 3.09
N ILE A 279 18.70 -8.14 2.41
CA ILE A 279 17.93 -6.99 1.93
C ILE A 279 17.23 -6.36 3.13
N PRO A 280 17.37 -5.04 3.34
CA PRO A 280 16.76 -4.35 4.46
C PRO A 280 15.23 -4.34 4.26
N MET A 281 14.48 -4.74 5.29
CA MET A 281 13.02 -4.82 5.22
C MET A 281 12.39 -3.46 5.47
N VAL A 282 12.49 -2.56 4.49
CA VAL A 282 12.17 -1.14 4.65
C VAL A 282 10.95 -0.82 3.79
N PRO A 283 9.96 -0.06 4.30
CA PRO A 283 8.87 0.39 3.45
C PRO A 283 9.41 1.29 2.34
N VAL A 284 9.10 0.93 1.09
CA VAL A 284 9.49 1.68 -0.11
C VAL A 284 8.27 2.46 -0.65
N SER A 285 8.50 3.55 -1.36
CA SER A 285 7.41 4.28 -2.01
C SER A 285 7.00 3.63 -3.32
N SER A 286 5.78 3.09 -3.38
CA SER A 286 5.18 2.51 -4.60
C SER A 286 5.19 3.52 -5.77
N THR A 287 4.80 4.76 -5.50
CA THR A 287 4.74 5.87 -6.47
C THR A 287 6.12 6.20 -7.04
N GLN A 288 7.16 6.27 -6.20
CA GLN A 288 8.53 6.54 -6.65
C GLN A 288 9.08 5.43 -7.57
N VAL A 289 8.85 4.17 -7.20
CA VAL A 289 9.27 3.02 -8.00
C VAL A 289 8.53 2.97 -9.34
N MET A 290 7.22 3.24 -9.34
CA MET A 290 6.42 3.35 -10.56
C MET A 290 6.97 4.43 -11.50
N ILE A 291 7.23 5.63 -10.96
CA ILE A 291 7.76 6.75 -11.74
C ILE A 291 9.14 6.41 -12.31
N GLY A 292 10.02 5.81 -11.49
CA GLY A 292 11.30 5.30 -11.96
C GLY A 292 11.16 4.29 -13.09
N SER A 293 10.20 3.38 -12.99
CA SER A 293 9.88 2.39 -14.04
C SER A 293 9.44 3.06 -15.35
N ILE A 294 8.57 4.07 -15.27
CA ILE A 294 8.11 4.86 -16.43
C ILE A 294 9.28 5.60 -17.07
N ILE A 295 10.12 6.27 -16.27
CA ILE A 295 11.31 6.97 -16.76
C ILE A 295 12.26 5.98 -17.45
N GLY A 296 12.52 4.82 -16.85
CA GLY A 296 13.39 3.79 -17.44
C GLY A 296 12.93 3.35 -18.82
N ILE A 297 11.63 3.01 -18.98
CA ILE A 297 11.06 2.66 -20.29
C ILE A 297 11.12 3.85 -21.26
N GLY A 298 10.82 5.06 -20.78
CA GLY A 298 10.86 6.28 -21.57
C GLY A 298 12.26 6.55 -22.13
N LEU A 299 13.30 6.45 -21.29
CA LEU A 299 14.70 6.60 -21.69
C LEU A 299 15.11 5.52 -22.70
N TYR A 300 14.75 4.26 -22.45
CA TYR A 300 15.01 3.17 -23.39
C TYR A 300 14.31 3.37 -24.75
N SER A 301 13.14 4.02 -24.74
CA SER A 301 12.36 4.29 -25.95
C SER A 301 12.72 5.62 -26.64
N GLY A 302 13.81 6.27 -26.22
CA GLY A 302 14.36 7.48 -26.86
C GLY A 302 13.92 8.81 -26.25
N ALA A 303 13.38 8.82 -25.02
CA ALA A 303 13.06 9.97 -24.18
C ALA A 303 12.08 11.04 -24.75
N ARG A 304 11.59 10.89 -25.99
CA ARG A 304 10.79 11.92 -26.69
C ARG A 304 9.47 12.31 -26.02
N ASN A 305 8.91 11.43 -25.19
CA ASN A 305 7.60 11.61 -24.58
C ASN A 305 7.65 11.82 -23.05
N ILE A 306 8.82 12.18 -22.49
CA ILE A 306 8.97 12.44 -21.04
C ILE A 306 8.72 13.92 -20.75
N ASN A 307 7.73 14.22 -19.91
CA ASN A 307 7.49 15.57 -19.43
C ASN A 307 8.36 15.89 -18.20
N PHE A 308 9.53 16.49 -18.42
CA PHE A 308 10.48 16.84 -17.35
C PHE A 308 9.96 17.87 -16.36
N ARG A 309 9.01 18.74 -16.75
CA ARG A 309 8.39 19.69 -15.82
C ARG A 309 7.59 18.95 -14.75
N ILE A 310 6.78 17.98 -15.17
CA ILE A 310 6.01 17.15 -14.25
C ILE A 310 6.98 16.39 -13.33
N LEU A 311 8.06 15.80 -13.87
CA LEU A 311 9.07 15.15 -13.02
C LEU A 311 9.67 16.08 -11.95
N GLY A 312 9.90 17.36 -12.28
CA GLY A 312 10.35 18.37 -11.31
C GLY A 312 9.32 18.65 -10.22
N GLU A 313 8.03 18.77 -10.58
CA GLU A 313 6.92 18.97 -9.64
C GLU A 313 6.78 17.76 -8.70
N ILE A 314 6.95 16.55 -9.22
CA ILE A 314 6.97 15.30 -8.45
C ILE A 314 8.14 15.31 -7.44
N ALA A 315 9.36 15.63 -7.90
CA ALA A 315 10.54 15.64 -7.05
C ALA A 315 10.41 16.68 -5.92
N ALA A 316 9.83 17.85 -6.19
CA ALA A 316 9.50 18.84 -5.16
C ALA A 316 8.48 18.28 -4.15
N GLY A 317 7.46 17.56 -4.62
CA GLY A 317 6.50 16.86 -3.77
C GLY A 317 7.15 15.86 -2.82
N TRP A 318 8.20 15.17 -3.24
CA TRP A 318 8.93 14.19 -2.41
C TRP A 318 9.69 14.83 -1.22
N ILE A 319 10.07 16.10 -1.35
CA ILE A 319 10.73 16.86 -0.28
C ILE A 319 9.69 17.54 0.62
N LEU A 320 8.65 18.13 0.01
CA LEU A 320 7.62 18.87 0.74
C LEU A 320 6.74 17.96 1.59
N THR A 321 6.41 16.75 1.11
CA THR A 321 5.51 15.82 1.81
C THR A 321 5.97 15.46 3.23
N PRO A 322 7.20 14.93 3.45
CA PRO A 322 7.67 14.60 4.79
C PRO A 322 7.80 15.86 5.67
N LEU A 323 8.20 17.00 5.10
CA LEU A 323 8.34 18.26 5.84
C LEU A 323 6.99 18.75 6.38
N ILE A 324 5.98 18.85 5.51
CA ILE A 324 4.63 19.30 5.89
C ILE A 324 4.03 18.33 6.90
N ALA A 325 4.19 17.01 6.71
CA ALA A 325 3.69 16.01 7.65
C ALA A 325 4.34 16.15 9.03
N GLY A 326 5.67 16.32 9.10
CA GLY A 326 6.38 16.50 10.36
C GLY A 326 5.97 17.77 11.10
N ILE A 327 5.86 18.90 10.38
CA ILE A 327 5.39 20.16 10.95
C ILE A 327 3.97 20.02 11.49
N LEU A 328 3.06 19.44 10.68
CA LEU A 328 1.67 19.24 11.08
C LEU A 328 1.57 18.35 12.32
N THR A 329 2.33 17.26 12.38
CA THR A 329 2.37 16.38 13.56
C THR A 329 2.87 17.12 14.79
N PHE A 330 4.00 17.83 14.69
CA PHE A 330 4.59 18.56 15.81
C PHE A 330 3.60 19.53 16.44
N PHE A 331 2.93 20.35 15.62
CA PHE A 331 1.92 21.28 16.12
C PHE A 331 0.67 20.57 16.65
N SER A 332 0.17 19.54 15.94
CA SER A 332 -1.01 18.77 16.37
C SER A 332 -0.83 18.13 17.74
N LEU A 333 0.39 17.68 18.07
CA LEU A 333 0.72 17.09 19.36
C LEU A 333 0.58 18.09 20.52
N PHE A 334 0.84 19.40 20.31
CA PHE A 334 0.54 20.42 21.32
C PHE A 334 -0.95 20.48 21.62
N PHE A 335 -1.81 20.44 20.61
CA PHE A 335 -3.25 20.46 20.82
C PHE A 335 -3.74 19.20 21.53
N VAL A 336 -3.29 18.02 21.09
CA VAL A 336 -3.68 16.73 21.70
C VAL A 336 -3.23 16.64 23.16
N LYS A 337 -2.02 17.09 23.48
CA LYS A 337 -1.50 17.08 24.85
C LYS A 337 -2.18 18.13 25.75
N ASN A 338 -2.24 19.38 25.29
CA ASN A 338 -2.63 20.50 26.17
C ASN A 338 -4.13 20.75 26.24
N ILE A 339 -4.88 20.50 25.15
CA ILE A 339 -6.34 20.72 25.14
C ILE A 339 -7.08 19.48 25.59
N PHE A 340 -6.72 18.32 25.04
CA PHE A 340 -7.45 17.08 25.32
C PHE A 340 -6.89 16.29 26.51
N GLY A 341 -5.73 16.69 27.06
CA GLY A 341 -5.08 16.00 28.18
C GLY A 341 -4.66 14.57 27.86
N ILE A 342 -4.51 14.22 26.58
CA ILE A 342 -4.17 12.86 26.16
C ILE A 342 -2.65 12.68 26.20
N HIS A 343 -2.19 11.57 26.78
CA HIS A 343 -0.78 11.21 26.75
C HIS A 343 -0.33 10.91 25.31
N VAL A 344 0.57 11.72 24.79
CA VAL A 344 1.06 11.62 23.40
C VAL A 344 2.43 10.97 23.25
N GLY A 345 3.09 10.65 24.36
CA GLY A 345 4.40 10.02 24.35
C GLY A 345 5.30 10.55 25.45
N SER A 346 6.29 9.75 25.82
CA SER A 346 7.32 10.11 26.79
C SER A 346 8.71 10.04 26.15
N LYS A 347 9.68 10.73 26.76
CA LYS A 347 11.07 10.64 26.34
C LYS A 347 11.60 9.24 26.67
N THR A 348 12.01 8.48 25.67
CA THR A 348 12.75 7.24 25.84
C THR A 348 14.20 7.62 26.11
N GLY A 349 14.74 7.20 27.27
CA GLY A 349 16.15 7.42 27.59
C GLY A 349 17.02 6.87 26.47
N GLY A 350 17.95 7.67 25.95
CA GLY A 350 18.76 7.31 24.79
C GLY A 350 19.37 5.91 24.95
N ALA A 351 19.19 5.08 23.92
CA ALA A 351 19.49 3.64 23.88
C ALA A 351 18.60 2.78 24.80
N VAL A 352 17.45 2.33 24.29
CA VAL A 352 16.72 1.18 24.84
C VAL A 352 16.69 0.08 23.77
N PRO A 353 16.97 -1.19 24.13
CA PRO A 353 16.78 -2.34 23.25
C PRO A 353 15.34 -2.38 22.72
N VAL A 354 15.15 -3.08 21.61
CA VAL A 354 13.90 -3.29 20.84
C VAL A 354 12.70 -3.82 21.68
N GLU A 355 12.88 -4.08 22.96
CA GLU A 355 11.82 -4.46 23.89
C GLU A 355 11.35 -3.23 24.68
N LEU A 356 10.40 -2.49 24.09
CA LEU A 356 9.50 -1.66 24.90
C LEU A 356 8.88 -2.55 25.99
N PRO A 357 8.73 -2.08 27.24
CA PRO A 357 8.11 -2.89 28.28
C PRO A 357 6.76 -3.33 27.75
N ALA A 358 6.60 -4.64 27.55
CA ALA A 358 5.38 -5.21 27.01
C ALA A 358 4.26 -4.76 27.94
N THR A 359 3.48 -3.76 27.51
CA THR A 359 2.26 -3.40 28.21
C THR A 359 1.46 -4.68 28.24
N SER A 360 1.18 -5.21 29.44
CA SER A 360 0.39 -6.43 29.59
C SER A 360 -0.86 -6.29 28.73
N PRO A 361 -1.19 -7.28 27.88
CA PRO A 361 -2.34 -7.16 27.01
C PRO A 361 -3.57 -6.84 27.85
N ASP A 362 -4.25 -5.73 27.56
CA ASP A 362 -5.49 -5.41 28.25
C ASP A 362 -6.56 -6.39 27.76
N PRO A 363 -7.11 -7.25 28.63
CA PRO A 363 -8.08 -8.26 28.23
C PRO A 363 -9.33 -7.65 27.58
N ARG A 364 -9.78 -6.48 28.06
CA ARG A 364 -10.97 -5.81 27.53
C ARG A 364 -10.73 -5.29 26.13
N VAL A 365 -9.55 -4.75 25.87
CA VAL A 365 -9.16 -4.26 24.54
C VAL A 365 -9.07 -5.42 23.56
N SER A 366 -8.46 -6.52 23.99
CA SER A 366 -8.35 -7.73 23.17
C SER A 366 -9.72 -8.31 22.83
N GLU A 367 -10.64 -8.33 23.79
CA GLU A 367 -12.02 -8.81 23.60
C GLU A 367 -12.81 -7.92 22.61
N ILE A 368 -12.74 -6.59 22.76
CA ILE A 368 -13.38 -5.65 21.81
C ILE A 368 -12.83 -5.87 20.39
N MET A 369 -11.52 -6.04 20.25
CA MET A 369 -10.86 -6.26 18.96
C MET A 369 -11.26 -7.59 18.34
N GLN A 370 -11.36 -8.65 19.16
CA GLN A 370 -11.86 -9.96 18.74
C GLN A 370 -13.28 -9.84 18.17
N TYR A 371 -14.22 -9.24 18.91
CA TYR A 371 -15.60 -9.08 18.43
C TYR A 371 -15.68 -8.22 17.17
N LEU A 372 -14.87 -7.15 17.09
CA LEU A 372 -14.80 -6.30 15.91
C LEU A 372 -14.33 -7.08 14.68
N ILE A 373 -13.24 -7.83 14.79
CA ILE A 373 -12.68 -8.63 13.69
C ILE A 373 -13.67 -9.72 13.25
N LEU A 374 -14.27 -10.44 14.20
CA LEU A 374 -15.27 -11.47 13.91
C LEU A 374 -16.50 -10.88 13.22
N CYS A 375 -16.99 -9.73 13.69
CA CYS A 375 -18.10 -9.02 13.06
C CYS A 375 -17.75 -8.60 11.62
N LEU A 376 -16.57 -8.04 11.39
CA LEU A 376 -16.13 -7.63 10.04
C LEU A 376 -15.99 -8.83 9.09
N ILE A 377 -15.43 -9.95 9.57
CA ILE A 377 -15.36 -11.19 8.79
C ILE A 377 -16.76 -11.68 8.44
N PHE A 378 -17.68 -11.71 9.42
CA PHE A 378 -19.05 -12.15 9.23
C PHE A 378 -19.81 -11.27 8.22
N VAL A 379 -19.74 -9.95 8.37
CA VAL A 379 -20.33 -8.98 7.43
C VAL A 379 -19.72 -9.13 6.03
N GLY A 380 -18.40 -9.34 5.95
CA GLY A 380 -17.71 -9.60 4.68
C GLY A 380 -18.22 -10.86 3.99
N LEU A 381 -18.38 -11.97 4.72
CA LEU A 381 -18.91 -13.23 4.20
C LEU A 381 -20.37 -13.10 3.75
N ILE A 382 -21.22 -12.42 4.52
CA ILE A 382 -22.61 -12.14 4.14
C ILE A 382 -22.65 -11.30 2.86
N THR A 383 -21.85 -10.24 2.79
CA THR A 383 -21.81 -9.36 1.62
C THR A 383 -21.35 -10.13 0.38
N ALA A 384 -20.33 -10.98 0.51
CA ALA A 384 -19.86 -11.84 -0.57
C ALA A 384 -20.93 -12.86 -1.01
N LEU A 385 -21.66 -13.45 -0.06
CA LEU A 385 -22.76 -14.36 -0.35
C LEU A 385 -23.91 -13.65 -1.08
N ILE A 386 -24.34 -12.50 -0.58
CA ILE A 386 -25.38 -11.67 -1.23
C ILE A 386 -24.94 -11.31 -2.64
N TYR A 387 -23.70 -10.85 -2.81
CA TYR A 387 -23.15 -10.53 -4.12
C TYR A 387 -23.16 -11.74 -5.07
N TYR A 388 -22.73 -12.91 -4.59
CA TYR A 388 -22.75 -14.15 -5.37
C TYR A 388 -24.17 -14.54 -5.80
N LEU A 389 -25.15 -14.44 -4.90
CA LEU A 389 -26.55 -14.74 -5.19
C LEU A 389 -27.14 -13.75 -6.21
N LEU A 390 -26.86 -12.46 -6.09
CA LEU A 390 -27.30 -11.42 -7.03
C LEU A 390 -26.68 -11.61 -8.40
N ASP A 391 -25.37 -11.89 -8.47
CA ASP A 391 -24.67 -12.13 -9.72
C ASP A 391 -25.15 -13.42 -10.40
N ARG A 392 -25.38 -14.49 -9.64
CA ARG A 392 -26.00 -15.72 -10.13
C ARG A 392 -27.40 -15.45 -10.70
N LYS A 393 -28.23 -14.68 -9.99
CA LYS A 393 -29.57 -14.29 -10.47
C LYS A 393 -29.49 -13.53 -11.78
N LYS A 394 -28.60 -12.53 -11.88
CA LYS A 394 -28.40 -11.73 -13.09
C LYS A 394 -27.96 -12.59 -14.28
N ARG A 395 -27.05 -13.54 -14.09
CA ARG A 395 -26.63 -14.47 -15.16
C ARG A 395 -27.77 -15.36 -15.64
N ILE A 396 -28.61 -15.84 -14.72
CA ILE A 396 -29.79 -16.65 -15.06
C ILE A 396 -30.81 -15.81 -15.85
N GLU A 397 -31.08 -14.58 -15.43
CA GLU A 397 -31.97 -13.66 -16.15
C GLU A 397 -31.44 -13.34 -17.55
N LEU A 398 -30.12 -13.12 -17.69
CA LEU A 398 -29.49 -12.88 -18.98
C LEU A 398 -29.67 -14.09 -19.92
N LYS A 399 -29.38 -15.30 -19.44
CA LYS A 399 -29.59 -16.54 -20.21
C LYS A 399 -31.04 -16.70 -20.66
N LYS A 400 -32.01 -16.46 -19.76
CA LYS A 400 -33.44 -16.49 -20.12
C LYS A 400 -33.80 -15.44 -21.18
N SER A 401 -33.21 -14.24 -21.10
CA SER A 401 -33.44 -13.19 -22.09
C SER A 401 -32.84 -13.54 -23.46
N GLU A 402 -31.65 -14.15 -23.48
CA GLU A 402 -31.00 -14.67 -24.70
C GLU A 402 -31.83 -15.79 -25.33
N GLU A 403 -32.27 -16.78 -24.54
CA GLU A 403 -33.15 -17.86 -24.99
C GLU A 403 -34.44 -17.32 -25.61
N LYS A 404 -35.07 -16.32 -24.96
CA LYS A 404 -36.30 -15.68 -25.46
C LYS A 404 -36.06 -14.90 -26.75
N PHE A 405 -34.93 -14.19 -26.84
CA PHE A 405 -34.52 -13.47 -28.05
C PHE A 405 -34.32 -14.42 -29.24
N TRP A 406 -33.59 -15.52 -29.05
CA TRP A 406 -33.37 -16.52 -30.10
C TRP A 406 -34.65 -17.26 -30.50
N LYS A 407 -35.57 -17.47 -29.56
CA LYS A 407 -36.88 -18.09 -29.84
C LYS A 407 -37.78 -17.19 -30.70
N ASN A 408 -37.68 -15.88 -30.56
CA ASN A 408 -38.48 -14.92 -31.34
C ASN A 408 -37.87 -14.57 -32.71
N MET A 409 -36.61 -14.97 -32.96
CA MET A 409 -35.92 -14.79 -34.25
C MET A 409 -36.07 -15.98 -35.20
N LYS A 410 -36.59 -17.11 -34.70
CA LYS A 410 -37.03 -18.26 -35.50
C LYS A 410 -38.52 -18.12 -35.79
#